data_AF-A0A924QDX7-F1
#
_entry.id   AF-A0A924QDX7-F1
#
_cell.length_a   1.000
_cell.length_b   1.000
_cell.length_c   1.000
_cell.angle_alpha   90.00
_cell.angle_beta   90.00
_cell.angle_gamma   90.00
#
_symmetry.space_group_name_H-M   'P 1'
#
loop_
_entity.id
_entity.type
_entity.pdbx_description
1 polymer ?
#
loop_
_entity_poly.entity_id
_entity_poly.type
_entity_poly.pdbx_seq_one_letter_code
_entity_poly.pdbx_strand_id
1 'polypeptide(L)' 'MKYAFIKSDLVGEFPLPVICRVLRVTQAGYHASLERPASLMAVKRDALADLIRRVFAAFKGKNGAPRIYRELARQHG' A
#
# COMPACT_ATOMS: atom_id res chain seq x y z
N MET A 1 -2.15 -3.45 -7.77
CA MET A 1 -1.84 -1.99 -7.73
C MET A 1 -1.51 -1.49 -9.15
N LYS A 2 -2.49 -1.39 -10.06
CA LYS A 2 -2.20 -0.88 -11.43
C LYS A 2 -2.00 0.63 -11.42
N TYR A 3 -2.92 1.38 -10.82
CA TYR A 3 -2.85 2.85 -10.80
C TYR A 3 -1.66 3.40 -10.00
N ALA A 4 -1.28 2.73 -8.91
CA ALA A 4 -0.08 3.12 -8.17
C ALA A 4 1.18 2.95 -9.03
N PHE A 5 1.33 1.81 -9.73
CA PHE A 5 2.43 1.56 -10.65
C PHE A 5 2.47 2.56 -11.82
N ILE A 6 1.31 2.91 -12.38
CA ILE A 6 1.21 3.97 -13.39
C ILE A 6 1.77 5.29 -12.85
N LYS A 7 1.38 5.68 -11.63
CA LYS A 7 1.79 6.93 -11.01
C LYS A 7 3.28 6.96 -10.66
N SER A 8 3.85 5.85 -10.18
CA SER A 8 5.25 5.82 -9.73
C SER A 8 6.25 5.66 -10.85
N ASP A 9 5.97 4.79 -11.83
CA ASP A 9 7.01 4.28 -12.73
C ASP A 9 6.76 4.58 -14.21
N LEU A 10 5.53 4.91 -14.62
CA LEU A 10 5.19 5.01 -16.05
C LEU A 10 4.86 6.45 -16.50
N VAL A 11 4.27 7.25 -15.62
CA VAL A 11 3.94 8.66 -15.91
C VAL A 11 5.23 9.46 -16.05
N GLY A 12 5.41 10.09 -17.21
CA GLY A 12 6.62 10.84 -17.56
C GLY A 12 7.54 10.09 -18.53
N GLU A 13 7.51 8.76 -18.51
CA GLU A 13 8.23 7.92 -19.47
C GLU A 13 7.40 7.64 -20.73
N PHE A 14 6.09 7.41 -20.55
CA PHE A 14 5.19 7.08 -21.65
C PHE A 14 3.91 7.93 -21.62
N PRO A 15 3.26 8.16 -22.78
CA PRO A 15 1.97 8.82 -22.82
C PRO A 15 0.89 8.02 -22.07
N LEU A 16 0.12 8.69 -21.22
CA LEU A 16 -0.96 8.10 -20.43
C LEU A 16 -1.94 7.22 -21.25
N PRO A 17 -2.37 7.60 -22.49
CA PRO A 17 -3.24 6.76 -23.30
C PRO A 17 -2.62 5.40 -23.66
N VAL A 18 -1.30 5.35 -23.88
CA VAL A 18 -0.58 4.11 -24.21
C VAL A 18 -0.50 3.22 -22.97
N ILE A 19 -0.13 3.80 -21.84
CA ILE A 19 -0.06 3.09 -20.55
C ILE A 19 -1.42 2.47 -20.20
N CYS A 20 -2.49 3.27 -20.27
CA CYS A 20 -3.84 2.81 -19.99
C CYS A 20 -4.28 1.67 -20.92
N ARG A 21 -3.96 1.75 -22.21
CA ARG A 21 -4.25 0.70 -23.19
C ARG A 21 -3.54 -0.61 -22.86
N VAL A 22 -2.23 -0.57 -22.61
CA VAL A 22 -1.41 -1.76 -22.31
C VAL A 22 -1.86 -2.42 -21.01
N LEU A 23 -2.11 -1.63 -19.96
CA LEU A 23 -2.53 -2.15 -18.65
C LEU A 23 -4.04 -2.47 -18.57
N ARG A 24 -4.78 -2.25 -19.67
CA ARG A 24 -6.23 -2.44 -19.79
C ARG A 24 -7.00 -1.72 -18.69
N VAL A 25 -6.73 -0.43 -18.52
CA VAL A 25 -7.45 0.47 -17.62
C VAL A 25 -7.92 1.71 -18.38
N THR A 26 -8.87 2.46 -17.82
CA THR A 26 -9.35 3.71 -18.42
C THR A 26 -8.58 4.91 -17.85
N GLN A 27 -8.42 5.97 -18.65
CA GLN A 27 -7.83 7.22 -18.19
C GLN A 27 -8.68 7.85 -17.07
N ALA A 28 -10.01 7.83 -17.22
CA ALA A 28 -10.93 8.28 -16.18
C ALA A 28 -10.75 7.50 -14.86
N GLY A 29 -10.53 6.18 -14.94
CA GLY A 29 -10.23 5.36 -13.77
C GLY A 29 -8.90 5.73 -13.10
N TYR A 30 -7.89 6.07 -13.90
CA TYR A 30 -6.62 6.58 -13.37
C TYR A 30 -6.79 7.92 -12.66
N HIS A 31 -7.41 8.92 -13.30
CA HIS A 31 -7.65 10.23 -12.68
C HIS A 31 -8.51 10.11 -11.42
N ALA A 32 -9.60 9.36 -11.46
CA ALA A 32 -10.42 9.10 -10.29
C ALA A 32 -9.63 8.43 -9.16
N SER A 33 -8.64 7.59 -9.47
CA SER A 33 -7.78 6.98 -8.44
C SER A 33 -6.84 7.96 -7.75
N LEU A 34 -6.50 9.08 -8.41
CA LEU A 34 -5.65 10.14 -7.81
C LEU A 34 -6.43 10.96 -6.79
N GLU A 35 -7.72 11.17 -7.03
CA GLU A 35 -8.60 11.97 -6.16
C GLU A 35 -9.22 11.14 -5.03
N ARG A 36 -9.34 9.82 -5.20
CA ARG A 36 -9.95 8.95 -4.20
C ARG A 36 -9.15 8.99 -2.89
N PRO A 37 -9.79 9.36 -1.77
CA PRO A 37 -9.15 9.23 -0.48
C PRO A 37 -8.89 7.75 -0.17
N ALA A 38 -7.91 7.51 0.70
CA ALA A 38 -7.65 6.17 1.20
C ALA A 38 -8.94 5.59 1.82
N SER A 39 -9.29 4.36 1.45
CA SER A 39 -10.45 3.70 2.05
C SER A 39 -10.21 3.48 3.54
N LEU A 40 -11.28 3.41 4.33
CA LEU A 40 -11.19 3.11 5.77
C LEU A 40 -10.37 1.84 6.04
N MET A 41 -10.49 0.84 5.17
CA MET A 41 -9.70 -0.40 5.26
C MET A 41 -8.23 -0.18 4.92
N ALA A 42 -7.90 0.69 3.96
CA ALA A 42 -6.53 1.05 3.66
C ALA A 42 -5.88 1.78 4.84
N VAL A 43 -6.58 2.76 5.42
CA VAL A 43 -6.13 3.49 6.62
C VAL A 43 -5.89 2.52 7.79
N LYS A 44 -6.80 1.59 8.04
CA LYS A 44 -6.63 0.55 9.07
C LYS A 44 -5.43 -0.36 8.80
N ARG A 45 -5.21 -0.74 7.54
CA ARG A 45 -4.02 -1.54 7.14
C ARG A 45 -2.72 -0.77 7.36
N ASP A 46 -2.68 0.51 7.03
CA ASP A 46 -1.48 1.33 7.18
C ASP A 46 -1.16 1.53 8.66
N ALA A 47 -2.16 1.82 9.49
CA ALA A 47 -2.00 1.89 10.94
C ALA A 47 -1.49 0.55 11.53
N LEU A 48 -2.03 -0.58 11.08
CA LEU A 48 -1.55 -1.90 11.50
C LEU A 48 -0.11 -2.17 11.01
N ALA A 49 0.23 -1.78 9.79
CA ALA A 49 1.58 -1.93 9.25
C ALA A 49 2.60 -1.11 10.06
N ASP A 50 2.26 0.10 10.46
CA ASP A 50 3.11 0.93 11.31
C ASP A 50 3.29 0.32 12.70
N LEU A 51 2.24 -0.26 13.26
CA LEU A 51 2.33 -0.98 14.53
C LEU A 51 3.25 -2.21 14.41
N ILE A 52 3.10 -3.00 13.34
CA ILE A 52 3.99 -4.12 13.01
C ILE A 52 5.45 -3.65 12.93
N ARG A 53 5.72 -2.54 12.22
CA ARG A 53 7.08 -1.99 12.08
C ARG A 53 7.68 -1.57 13.43
N ARG A 54 6.90 -0.92 14.29
CA ARG A 54 7.34 -0.51 15.65
C ARG A 54 7.72 -1.73 16.50
N VAL A 55 6.86 -2.75 16.52
CA VAL A 55 7.14 -3.99 17.25
C VAL A 55 8.38 -4.68 16.68
N PHE A 56 8.49 -4.79 15.35
CA PHE A 56 9.65 -5.39 14.71
C PHE A 56 10.97 -4.66 15.06
N ALA A 57 10.96 -3.32 15.05
CA ALA A 57 12.10 -2.50 15.41
C ALA A 57 12.49 -2.66 16.89
N ALA A 58 11.52 -2.74 17.80
CA ALA A 58 11.76 -2.96 19.23
C ALA A 58 12.53 -4.27 19.51
N PHE A 59 12.28 -5.30 18.70
CA PHE A 59 12.99 -6.59 18.78
C PHE A 59 14.22 -6.67 17.86
N LYS A 60 14.74 -5.53 17.38
CA LYS A 60 15.92 -5.44 16.49
C LYS A 60 15.81 -6.34 15.25
N GLY A 61 14.59 -6.54 14.75
CA GLY A 61 14.32 -7.41 13.61
C GLY A 61 14.55 -8.91 13.82
N LYS A 62 14.82 -9.36 15.05
CA LYS A 62 15.10 -10.77 15.36
C LYS A 62 13.86 -11.64 15.37
N ASN A 63 12.69 -11.03 15.59
CA ASN A 63 11.43 -11.74 15.69
C ASN A 63 10.77 -11.85 14.32
N GLY A 64 10.54 -13.09 13.87
CA GLY A 64 9.74 -13.35 12.69
C GLY A 64 8.25 -13.11 12.93
N ALA A 65 7.47 -13.16 11.84
CA ALA A 65 6.04 -12.84 11.81
C ALA A 65 5.20 -13.52 12.93
N PRO A 66 5.40 -14.80 13.31
CA PRO A 66 4.60 -15.43 14.36
C PRO A 66 4.78 -14.78 15.74
N ARG A 67 5.99 -14.34 16.07
CA ARG A 67 6.29 -13.71 17.38
C ARG A 67 5.76 -12.27 17.41
N ILE A 68 5.90 -11.54 16.30
CA ILE A 68 5.30 -10.20 16.15
C ILE A 68 3.79 -10.28 16.30
N TYR A 69 3.13 -11.25 15.66
CA TYR A 69 1.68 -11.42 15.76
C TYR A 69 1.23 -11.66 17.21
N ARG A 70 1.91 -12.54 17.97
CA ARG A 70 1.60 -12.78 19.38
C ARG A 70 1.76 -11.52 20.22
N GLU A 71 2.81 -10.74 19.98
CA GLU A 71 3.01 -9.50 20.73
C GLU A 71 1.94 -8.45 20.40
N LEU A 72 1.57 -8.31 19.13
CA LEU A 72 0.48 -7.44 18.70
C LEU A 72 -0.85 -7.85 19.35
N ALA A 73 -1.16 -9.16 19.35
CA ALA A 73 -2.34 -9.69 19.99
C ALA A 73 -2.33 -9.47 21.52
N ARG A 74 -1.17 -9.50 22.17
CA ARG A 74 -1.03 -9.20 23.61
C ARG A 74 -1.22 -7.71 23.93
N GLN A 75 -0.77 -6.82 23.05
CA GLN A 75 -0.79 -5.38 23.28
C GLN A 75 -2.12 -4.71 22.84
N HIS A 76 -2.84 -5.31 21.90
CA HIS A 76 -3.99 -4.69 21.21
C HIS A 76 -5.17 -5.62 20.94
N GLY A 77 -5.13 -6.88 21.38
CA GLY A 77 -6.25 -7.83 21.33
C GLY A 77 -7.11 -7.74 22.57
#